data_AF-A0A0L8IBD5-F1
#
_entry.id   AF-A0A0L8IBD5-F1
#
_cell.length_a   1.000
_cell.length_b   1.000
_cell.length_c   1.000
_cell.angle_alpha   90.00
_cell.angle_beta   90.00
_cell.angle_gamma   90.00
#
_symmetry.space_group_name_H-M   'P 1'
#
loop_
_entity.id
_entity.type
_entity.pdbx_description
1 polymer ?
#
loop_
_entity_poly.entity_id
_entity_poly.type
_entity_poly.pdbx_seq_one_letter_code
_entity_poly.pdbx_strand_id
1 'polypeptide(L)'
;MTRAAVLNRIATRVIQRLILMMNETHMLIPPNSVKNIHDVLLYLSGGHEDVGMSGDRGDFYRRKLAEQIYLNFAIQGIDHYNVIAVIKAAIDLEEISKLVMFGELSEENIAIDDRMFSILARISGFLEVN
;
A
#
# COMPACT_ATOMS: atom_id res chain seq x y z
N MET A 1 -4.12 -20.60 -13.40
CA MET A 1 -3.44 -19.61 -12.51
C MET A 1 -3.82 -19.98 -11.09
N THR A 2 -2.86 -20.22 -10.19
CA THR A 2 -3.14 -20.57 -8.78
C THR A 2 -3.73 -19.37 -8.04
N ARG A 3 -4.41 -19.61 -6.91
CA ARG A 3 -4.94 -18.53 -6.07
C ARG A 3 -3.81 -17.60 -5.61
N ALA A 4 -2.69 -18.16 -5.17
CA ALA A 4 -1.49 -17.38 -4.85
C ALA A 4 -1.03 -16.47 -6.00
N ALA A 5 -0.99 -16.97 -7.24
CA ALA A 5 -0.56 -16.16 -8.39
C ALA A 5 -1.55 -15.01 -8.71
N VAL A 6 -2.86 -15.22 -8.54
CA VAL A 6 -3.86 -14.15 -8.71
C VAL A 6 -3.67 -13.08 -7.63
N LEU A 7 -3.57 -13.50 -6.37
CA LEU A 7 -3.40 -12.59 -5.23
C LEU A 7 -2.09 -11.80 -5.32
N ASN A 8 -1.00 -12.47 -5.71
CA ASN A 8 0.27 -11.81 -5.96
C ASN A 8 0.16 -10.73 -7.04
N ARG A 9 -0.54 -11.03 -8.14
CA ARG A 9 -0.74 -10.07 -9.23
C ARG A 9 -1.58 -8.86 -8.79
N ILE A 10 -2.62 -9.07 -7.98
CA ILE A 10 -3.42 -8.00 -7.39
C ILE A 10 -2.53 -7.13 -6.52
N ALA A 11 -1.82 -7.73 -5.55
CA ALA A 11 -0.94 -7.03 -4.62
C ALA A 11 0.15 -6.22 -5.35
N THR A 12 0.83 -6.84 -6.31
CA THR A 12 1.87 -6.19 -7.12
C THR A 12 1.33 -4.97 -7.87
N ARG A 13 0.13 -5.07 -8.48
CA ARG A 13 -0.49 -3.94 -9.17
C ARG A 13 -0.89 -2.82 -8.22
N VAL A 14 -1.42 -3.15 -7.04
CA VAL A 14 -1.71 -2.15 -6.01
C VAL A 14 -0.44 -1.41 -5.61
N ILE A 15 0.62 -2.15 -5.28
CA ILE A 15 1.93 -1.60 -4.91
C ILE A 15 2.47 -0.67 -6.00
N GLN A 16 2.43 -1.10 -7.27
CA GLN A 16 2.88 -0.28 -8.39
C GLN A 16 2.07 1.01 -8.53
N ARG A 17 0.74 0.95 -8.40
CA ARG A 17 -0.12 2.15 -8.48
C ARG A 17 0.13 3.12 -7.34
N LEU A 18 0.34 2.61 -6.13
CA LEU A 18 0.68 3.42 -4.97
C LEU A 18 2.03 4.12 -5.16
N ILE A 19 3.07 3.38 -5.57
CA ILE A 19 4.40 3.95 -5.83
C ILE A 19 4.34 4.99 -6.95
N LEU A 20 3.62 4.71 -8.05
CA LEU A 20 3.48 5.65 -9.16
C LEU A 20 2.83 6.96 -8.69
N MET A 21 1.69 6.87 -7.99
CA MET A 21 1.02 8.04 -7.41
C MET A 21 1.94 8.82 -6.47
N MET A 22 2.78 8.13 -5.69
CA MET A 22 3.74 8.82 -4.83
C MET A 22 4.83 9.57 -5.59
N ASN A 23 5.28 9.03 -6.71
CA ASN A 23 6.29 9.69 -7.53
C ASN A 23 5.71 10.86 -8.33
N GLU A 24 4.44 10.77 -8.74
CA GLU A 24 3.72 11.85 -9.46
C GLU A 24 3.33 13.03 -8.57
N THR A 25 3.14 12.80 -7.26
CA THR A 25 2.76 13.86 -6.32
C THR A 25 3.92 14.78 -5.91
N HIS A 26 5.16 14.46 -6.31
CA HIS A 26 6.38 15.30 -6.18
C HIS A 26 6.67 15.94 -4.79
N MET A 27 5.92 15.65 -3.74
CA MET A 27 5.86 16.55 -2.57
C MET A 27 6.21 15.96 -1.21
N LEU A 28 6.39 14.65 -0.99
CA LEU A 28 6.15 14.12 0.37
C LEU A 28 7.20 13.19 0.99
N ILE A 29 8.24 12.78 0.26
CA ILE A 29 9.29 11.88 0.80
C ILE A 29 10.67 12.36 0.34
N PRO A 30 11.60 12.75 1.25
CA PRO A 30 13.01 12.93 0.93
C PRO A 30 13.67 11.53 0.91
N PRO A 31 13.98 10.94 -0.27
CA PRO A 31 14.36 11.58 -1.52
C PRO A 31 13.23 11.58 -2.57
N ASN A 32 13.29 12.54 -3.51
CA ASN A 32 12.36 12.86 -4.63
C ASN A 32 11.78 11.70 -5.49
N SER A 33 12.06 10.43 -5.16
CA SER A 33 11.43 9.25 -5.73
C SER A 33 11.35 8.15 -4.68
N VAL A 34 10.14 7.65 -4.43
CA VAL A 34 9.92 6.42 -3.65
C VAL A 34 10.22 5.22 -4.55
N LYS A 35 11.16 4.38 -4.12
CA LYS A 35 11.59 3.19 -4.88
C LYS A 35 10.91 1.91 -4.41
N ASN A 36 10.48 1.87 -3.15
CA ASN A 36 9.83 0.70 -2.57
C ASN A 36 8.60 1.11 -1.73
N ILE A 37 7.64 0.20 -1.58
CA ILE A 37 6.42 0.45 -0.82
C ILE A 37 6.62 0.47 0.70
N HIS A 38 7.66 -0.20 1.22
CA HIS A 38 8.04 -0.14 2.63
C HIS A 38 8.49 1.25 3.04
N ASP A 39 9.11 2.03 2.15
CA ASP A 39 9.43 3.45 2.39
C ASP A 39 8.12 4.21 2.62
N VAL A 40 7.11 4.02 1.75
CA VAL A 40 5.78 4.63 1.94
C VAL A 40 5.19 4.26 3.29
N LEU A 41 5.24 2.96 3.65
CA LEU A 41 4.73 2.48 4.93
C LEU A 41 5.48 3.09 6.12
N LEU A 42 6.80 3.18 6.02
CA LEU A 42 7.68 3.75 7.04
C LEU A 42 7.33 5.23 7.26
N TYR A 43 7.21 6.01 6.19
CA TYR A 43 6.79 7.42 6.23
C TYR A 43 5.40 7.59 6.84
N LEU A 44 4.43 6.77 6.42
CA LEU A 44 3.08 6.77 6.97
C LEU A 44 3.02 6.38 8.45
N SER A 45 3.98 5.59 8.92
CA SER A 45 4.08 5.17 10.31
C SER A 45 4.86 6.16 11.18
N GLY A 46 5.32 7.28 10.60
CA GLY A 46 6.10 8.31 11.31
C GLY A 46 7.58 7.95 11.49
N GLY A 47 8.11 6.98 10.76
CA GLY A 47 9.52 6.60 10.79
C GLY A 47 10.38 7.45 9.85
N HIS A 48 10.48 8.75 10.08
CA HIS A 48 11.31 9.65 9.27
C HIS A 48 12.50 10.21 10.07
N GLU A 49 13.54 10.68 9.40
CA GLU A 49 14.73 11.26 10.04
C GLU A 49 14.39 12.50 10.90
N ASP A 50 13.29 13.21 10.59
CA ASP A 50 12.86 14.43 11.29
C ASP A 50 12.06 14.17 12.61
N VAL A 51 11.99 12.94 13.12
CA VAL A 51 11.24 12.65 14.36
C VAL A 51 11.88 13.40 15.54
N GLY A 52 11.12 14.31 16.15
CA GLY A 52 11.58 15.11 17.30
C GLY A 52 12.23 16.45 16.94
N MET A 53 12.30 16.83 15.65
CA MET A 53 12.72 18.17 15.25
C MET A 53 11.63 19.21 15.52
N SER A 54 12.03 20.44 15.89
CA SER A 54 11.09 21.52 16.23
C SER A 54 10.27 21.94 15.01
N GLY A 55 8.94 21.91 15.14
CA GLY A 55 8.01 22.16 14.04
C GLY A 55 7.62 20.83 13.39
N ASP A 56 6.33 20.52 13.47
CA ASP A 56 5.59 19.29 13.14
C ASP A 56 5.72 18.77 11.67
N ARG A 57 6.88 18.93 11.04
CA ARG A 57 7.10 18.73 9.59
C ARG A 57 6.86 17.30 9.17
N GLY A 58 7.37 16.34 9.93
CA GLY A 58 7.17 14.93 9.64
C GLY A 58 5.71 14.50 9.78
N ASP A 59 5.01 15.01 10.78
CA ASP A 59 3.57 14.81 10.96
C ASP A 59 2.76 15.46 9.82
N PHE A 60 3.17 16.65 9.38
CA PHE A 60 2.62 17.32 8.20
C PHE A 60 2.77 16.48 6.94
N TYR A 61 3.98 15.96 6.64
CA TYR A 61 4.22 15.11 5.48
C TYR A 61 3.43 13.80 5.57
N ARG A 62 3.36 13.18 6.75
CA ARG A 62 2.54 11.98 7.00
C ARG A 62 1.06 12.23 6.70
N ARG A 63 0.50 13.33 7.22
CA ARG A 63 -0.90 13.70 6.98
C ARG A 63 -1.16 13.99 5.50
N LYS A 64 -0.27 14.72 4.85
CA LYS A 64 -0.38 15.01 3.42
C LYS A 64 -0.29 13.74 2.57
N LEU A 65 0.58 12.81 2.95
CA LEU A 65 0.74 11.52 2.28
C LEU A 65 -0.55 10.68 2.39
N ALA A 66 -1.08 10.55 3.60
CA ALA A 66 -2.36 9.88 3.83
C ALA A 66 -3.51 10.54 3.05
N GLU A 67 -3.55 11.88 3.01
CA GLU A 67 -4.54 12.65 2.26
C GLU A 67 -4.46 12.38 0.75
N GLN A 68 -3.25 12.35 0.16
CA GLN A 68 -3.09 12.06 -1.26
C GLN A 68 -3.53 10.64 -1.61
N ILE A 69 -3.22 9.66 -0.76
CA ILE A 69 -3.67 8.27 -0.97
C ILE A 69 -5.20 8.20 -0.90
N TYR A 70 -5.81 8.86 0.09
CA TYR A 70 -7.26 8.96 0.19
C TYR A 70 -7.86 9.59 -1.08
N LEU A 71 -7.41 10.77 -1.50
CA LEU A 71 -7.97 11.47 -2.66
C LEU A 71 -7.89 10.65 -3.95
N ASN A 72 -6.83 9.85 -4.13
CA ASN A 72 -6.66 9.02 -5.32
C ASN A 72 -7.47 7.71 -5.29
N PHE A 73 -7.78 7.21 -4.09
CA PHE A 73 -8.34 5.86 -3.92
C PHE A 73 -9.63 5.78 -3.09
N ALA A 74 -10.26 6.92 -2.79
CA ALA A 74 -11.48 6.99 -1.99
C ALA A 74 -12.62 6.14 -2.58
N ILE A 75 -12.79 6.18 -3.90
CA ILE A 75 -13.84 5.45 -4.60
C ILE A 75 -13.62 3.91 -4.47
N GLN A 76 -12.37 3.48 -4.34
CA GLN A 76 -12.01 2.08 -4.12
C GLN A 76 -12.15 1.63 -2.66
N GLY A 77 -12.56 2.53 -1.76
CA GLY A 77 -12.84 2.25 -0.36
C GLY A 77 -11.70 2.59 0.60
N ILE A 78 -10.69 3.35 0.16
CA ILE A 78 -9.71 3.93 1.08
C ILE A 78 -10.33 5.11 1.83
N ASP A 79 -10.07 5.18 3.14
CA ASP A 79 -10.39 6.32 4.00
C ASP A 79 -9.18 6.64 4.90
N HIS A 80 -9.20 7.79 5.59
CA HIS A 80 -8.12 8.21 6.48
C HIS A 80 -7.82 7.24 7.63
N TYR A 81 -8.75 6.36 7.99
CA TYR A 81 -8.59 5.39 9.07
C TYR A 81 -7.96 4.09 8.59
N ASN A 82 -8.06 3.77 7.29
CA ASN A 82 -7.65 2.49 6.74
C ASN A 82 -6.43 2.56 5.80
N VAL A 83 -5.94 3.75 5.43
CA VAL A 83 -4.76 3.93 4.54
C VAL A 83 -3.61 2.98 4.89
N ILE A 84 -3.18 3.01 6.16
CA ILE A 84 -2.04 2.22 6.64
C ILE A 84 -2.36 0.72 6.56
N ALA A 85 -3.56 0.32 6.96
CA ALA A 85 -3.98 -1.08 6.94
C ALA A 85 -4.02 -1.64 5.51
N VAL A 86 -4.48 -0.84 4.54
CA VAL A 86 -4.51 -1.22 3.12
C VAL A 86 -3.11 -1.42 2.56
N ILE A 87 -2.18 -0.52 2.88
CA ILE A 87 -0.79 -0.61 2.40
C ILE A 87 -0.09 -1.82 3.02
N LYS A 88 -0.24 -2.03 4.33
CA LYS A 88 0.29 -3.22 5.01
C LYS A 88 -0.26 -4.50 4.38
N ALA A 89 -1.58 -4.59 4.21
CA ALA A 89 -2.19 -5.76 3.60
C ALA A 89 -1.71 -6.01 2.17
N ALA A 90 -1.45 -4.96 1.37
CA ALA A 90 -0.87 -5.14 0.04
C ALA A 90 0.54 -5.72 0.09
N ILE A 91 1.38 -5.27 1.02
CA ILE A 91 2.74 -5.78 1.24
C ILE A 91 2.68 -7.24 1.72
N ASP A 92 1.95 -7.50 2.80
CA ASP A 92 1.82 -8.82 3.40
C ASP A 92 1.28 -9.83 2.37
N LEU A 93 0.29 -9.42 1.56
CA LEU A 93 -0.27 -10.27 0.51
C LEU A 93 0.75 -10.55 -0.60
N GLU A 94 1.59 -9.58 -0.97
CA GLU A 94 2.64 -9.76 -1.97
C GLU A 94 3.71 -10.75 -1.51
N GLU A 95 4.19 -10.58 -0.27
CA GLU A 95 5.21 -11.43 0.34
C GLU A 95 4.69 -12.86 0.54
N ILE A 96 3.55 -13.04 1.20
CA ILE A 96 3.01 -14.37 1.51
C ILE A 96 2.69 -15.16 0.24
N SER A 97 2.16 -14.48 -0.79
CA SER A 97 1.84 -15.14 -2.06
C SER A 97 3.09 -15.57 -2.83
N LYS A 98 4.19 -14.81 -2.76
CA LYS A 98 5.49 -15.24 -3.31
C LYS A 98 6.02 -16.49 -2.61
N LEU A 99 5.99 -16.52 -1.28
CA LEU A 99 6.44 -17.67 -0.50
C LEU A 99 5.64 -18.93 -0.86
N VAL A 100 4.33 -18.81 -1.04
CA VAL A 100 3.48 -19.92 -1.52
C VAL A 100 3.84 -20.33 -2.95
N MET A 101 4.06 -19.37 -3.85
CA MET A 101 4.46 -19.64 -5.23
C MET A 101 5.82 -20.34 -5.33
N PHE A 102 6.75 -20.06 -4.41
CA PHE A 102 8.04 -20.74 -4.31
C PHE A 102 7.98 -22.09 -3.59
N GLY A 103 6.82 -22.47 -3.05
CA GLY A 103 6.62 -23.72 -2.33
C GLY A 103 7.16 -23.72 -0.89
N GLU A 104 7.48 -22.54 -0.35
CA GLU A 104 7.95 -22.39 1.03
C GLU A 104 6.77 -22.42 2.03
N LEU A 105 5.58 -22.02 1.59
CA LEU A 105 4.34 -22.03 2.36
C LEU A 105 3.18 -22.65 1.58
N SER A 106 2.09 -22.96 2.28
CA SER A 106 0.86 -23.47 1.71
C SER A 106 -0.16 -22.36 1.42
N GLU A 107 -1.13 -22.62 0.53
CA GLU A 107 -2.22 -21.67 0.22
C GLU A 107 -3.05 -21.25 1.45
N GLU A 108 -3.11 -22.10 2.47
CA GLU A 108 -3.81 -21.85 3.74
C GLU A 108 -3.15 -20.72 4.56
N ASN A 109 -1.87 -20.46 4.32
CA ASN A 109 -1.15 -19.36 4.98
C ASN A 109 -1.56 -17.98 4.45
N ILE A 110 -2.23 -17.90 3.30
CA ILE A 110 -2.69 -16.63 2.74
C ILE A 110 -4.01 -16.24 3.41
N ALA A 111 -3.89 -15.45 4.47
CA ALA A 111 -5.01 -14.84 5.19
C ALA A 111 -5.26 -13.41 4.71
N ILE A 112 -6.46 -13.16 4.19
CA ILE A 112 -6.95 -11.82 3.87
C ILE A 112 -8.47 -11.81 4.01
N ASP A 113 -9.01 -10.79 4.68
CA ASP A 113 -10.46 -10.64 4.82
C ASP A 113 -11.10 -10.08 3.55
N ASP A 114 -12.40 -10.35 3.36
CA ASP A 114 -13.14 -9.98 2.16
C ASP A 114 -13.18 -8.47 1.89
N ARG A 115 -13.20 -7.65 2.95
CA ARG A 115 -13.21 -6.19 2.81
C ARG A 115 -11.87 -5.72 2.27
N MET A 116 -10.77 -6.18 2.85
CA MET A 116 -9.43 -5.84 2.40
C MET A 116 -9.18 -6.34 0.98
N PHE A 117 -9.56 -7.59 0.68
CA PHE A 117 -9.49 -8.13 -0.66
C PHE A 117 -10.27 -7.27 -1.67
N SER A 118 -11.50 -6.86 -1.34
CA SER A 118 -12.32 -6.02 -2.21
C SER A 118 -11.68 -4.66 -2.49
N ILE A 119 -11.07 -4.02 -1.50
CA ILE A 119 -10.36 -2.75 -1.65
C ILE A 119 -9.14 -2.95 -2.56
N LEU A 120 -8.28 -3.92 -2.26
CA LEU A 120 -7.09 -4.21 -3.06
C LEU A 120 -7.44 -4.59 -4.50
N ALA A 121 -8.48 -5.39 -4.70
CA ALA A 121 -8.93 -5.79 -6.03
C ALA A 121 -9.45 -4.60 -6.84
N ARG A 122 -10.20 -3.66 -6.24
CA ARG A 122 -10.62 -2.41 -6.89
C ARG A 122 -9.44 -1.49 -7.21
N ILE A 123 -8.50 -1.33 -6.28
CA ILE A 123 -7.27 -0.55 -6.55
C ILE A 123 -6.46 -1.21 -7.66
N SER A 124 -6.37 -2.52 -7.74
CA SER A 124 -5.63 -3.20 -8.81
C SER A 124 -6.30 -3.12 -10.20
N GLY A 125 -7.55 -2.66 -10.28
CA GLY A 125 -8.39 -2.72 -11.48
C GLY A 125 -8.85 -4.15 -11.82
N PHE A 126 -8.83 -5.07 -10.86
CA PHE A 126 -9.32 -6.45 -11.01
C PHE A 126 -10.85 -6.52 -10.86
N LEU A 127 -11.42 -5.69 -9.99
CA LEU A 127 -12.85 -5.43 -9.92
C LEU A 127 -13.07 -4.04 -10.50
N GLU A 128 -13.83 -3.95 -11.60
CA GLU A 128 -14.26 -2.65 -12.13
C GLU A 128 -15.14 -1.96 -11.08
N VAL A 129 -14.90 -0.66 -10.90
CA VAL A 129 -15.73 0.19 -10.06
C VAL A 129 -16.90 0.63 -10.94
N ASN A 130 -18.10 0.11 -10.68
CA ASN A 130 -19.34 0.58 -11.29
C ASN A 130 -19.87 1.82 -10.58
#